data_AF-A0A927ZNC8-F1
#
_entry.id   AF-A0A927ZNC8-F1
#
_cell.length_a   1.000
_cell.length_b   1.000
_cell.length_c   1.000
_cell.angle_alpha   90.00
_cell.angle_beta   90.00
_cell.angle_gamma   90.00
#
_symmetry.space_group_name_H-M   'P 1'
#
loop_
_entity.id
_entity.type
_entity.pdbx_description
1 polymer ?
#
loop_
_entity_poly.entity_id
_entity_poly.type
_entity_poly.pdbx_seq_one_letter_code
_entity_poly.pdbx_strand_id
1 'polypeptide(L)'
;MNRLAKFLACALLASSVVAGSAASASAMNITGVSQAMTIANKTVTASDENGQKIKFVSDGKVLRLMSADGTKDFLSFSSFDGIYSGVDYSVRAVETADPAMRIFEIAATREGKSCGYWLVGNHIGGTWTTYVSWNSFANLGFRTDRWHELKATIENQQLIITSYTARGNMDWRAQVFWNAQDGWFGLKRF
;
A
#
# COMPACT_ATOMS: atom_id res chain seq x y z
N MET A 1 32.12 -48.99 47.03
CA MET A 1 31.53 -49.39 45.74
C MET A 1 30.05 -49.03 45.77
N ASN A 2 29.52 -48.58 44.61
CA ASN A 2 28.13 -48.15 44.32
C ASN A 2 27.69 -46.78 44.86
N ARG A 3 26.88 -45.99 44.16
CA ARG A 3 26.69 -45.60 42.74
C ARG A 3 25.55 -44.56 42.80
N LEU A 4 25.75 -43.39 42.19
CA LEU A 4 24.74 -42.57 41.49
C LEU A 4 23.29 -42.49 42.03
N ALA A 5 22.86 -41.28 42.39
CA ALA A 5 21.61 -40.72 41.85
C ALA A 5 21.62 -39.18 41.96
N LYS A 6 21.61 -38.53 40.80
CA LYS A 6 21.34 -37.09 40.62
C LYS A 6 19.82 -36.91 40.49
N PHE A 7 19.21 -35.98 41.22
CA PHE A 7 17.91 -35.41 40.91
C PHE A 7 17.95 -33.92 41.31
N LEU A 8 18.16 -33.03 40.33
CA LEU A 8 17.15 -32.24 39.61
C LEU A 8 16.66 -31.04 40.43
N ALA A 9 17.21 -29.86 40.08
CA ALA A 9 16.78 -28.56 40.56
C ALA A 9 15.44 -28.18 39.91
N CYS A 10 14.53 -27.64 40.70
CA CYS A 10 13.26 -27.07 40.24
C CYS A 10 13.05 -25.68 40.83
N ALA A 11 12.50 -24.80 39.99
CA ALA A 11 11.81 -23.54 40.28
C ALA A 11 12.74 -22.31 40.53
N LEU A 12 12.57 -21.14 39.91
CA LEU A 12 11.46 -20.51 39.20
C LEU A 12 11.98 -19.68 38.01
N LEU A 13 11.41 -19.85 36.82
CA LEU A 13 11.42 -18.79 35.80
C LEU A 13 10.13 -18.01 35.96
N ALA A 14 10.25 -16.77 36.46
CA ALA A 14 9.16 -15.81 36.41
C ALA A 14 8.93 -15.44 34.94
N SER A 15 7.88 -15.99 34.34
CA SER A 15 7.39 -15.55 33.05
C SER A 15 6.71 -14.19 33.24
N SER A 16 7.46 -13.10 33.06
CA SER A 16 6.86 -11.79 32.83
C SER A 16 6.14 -11.84 31.48
N VAL A 17 4.83 -12.07 31.52
CA VAL A 17 3.93 -11.74 30.42
C VAL A 17 4.03 -10.24 30.18
N VAL A 18 4.89 -9.85 29.24
CA VAL A 18 4.76 -8.54 28.59
C VAL A 18 3.49 -8.63 27.78
N ALA A 19 2.36 -8.28 28.41
CA ALA A 19 1.15 -7.91 27.69
C ALA A 19 1.50 -6.65 26.90
N GLY A 20 2.08 -6.84 25.72
CA GLY A 20 2.14 -5.79 24.72
C GLY A 20 0.70 -5.40 24.45
N SER A 21 0.31 -4.21 24.89
CA SER A 21 -0.95 -3.60 24.51
C SER A 21 -1.00 -3.64 22.98
N ALA A 22 -1.87 -4.49 22.43
CA ALA A 22 -2.17 -4.52 21.02
C ALA A 22 -2.77 -3.17 20.68
N ALA A 23 -1.91 -2.25 20.27
CA ALA A 23 -2.30 -0.90 20.05
C ALA A 23 -3.24 -0.88 18.84
N SER A 24 -4.36 -0.21 19.00
CA SER A 24 -5.48 -0.32 18.08
C SER A 24 -5.07 0.25 16.73
N ALA A 25 -5.15 -0.57 15.67
CA ALA A 25 -5.14 -0.08 14.30
C ALA A 25 -6.32 0.89 14.16
N SER A 26 -6.03 2.19 14.15
CA SER A 26 -7.05 3.21 13.93
C SER A 26 -7.37 3.27 12.44
N ALA A 27 -8.65 3.31 12.11
CA ALA A 27 -9.06 3.60 10.75
C ALA A 27 -8.50 4.96 10.33
N MET A 28 -7.78 5.00 9.22
CA MET A 28 -7.34 6.24 8.58
C MET A 28 -8.59 6.99 8.11
N ASN A 29 -8.72 8.26 8.51
CA ASN A 29 -9.80 9.13 8.07
C ASN A 29 -9.38 9.90 6.81
N ILE A 30 -10.11 9.69 5.72
CA ILE A 30 -9.92 10.38 4.44
C ILE A 30 -10.74 11.64 4.43
N THR A 31 -10.07 12.76 4.16
CA THR A 31 -10.65 14.10 4.14
C THR A 31 -10.84 14.64 2.74
N GLY A 32 -10.16 14.06 1.74
CA GLY A 32 -10.23 14.49 0.37
C GLY A 32 -9.64 13.48 -0.60
N VAL A 33 -10.17 13.46 -1.81
CA VAL A 33 -9.64 12.66 -2.92
C VAL A 33 -9.68 13.50 -4.18
N SER A 34 -8.56 13.58 -4.90
CA SER A 34 -8.52 14.29 -6.18
C SER A 34 -9.19 13.47 -7.28
N GLN A 35 -9.51 14.13 -8.40
CA GLN A 35 -9.82 13.40 -9.63
C GLN A 35 -8.62 12.51 -10.01
N ALA A 36 -8.90 11.29 -10.48
CA ALA A 36 -7.89 10.41 -11.04
C ALA A 36 -7.45 10.89 -12.42
N MET A 37 -6.14 11.00 -12.60
CA MET A 37 -5.51 11.47 -13.83
C MET A 37 -4.85 10.30 -14.53
N THR A 38 -5.30 9.96 -15.74
CA THR A 38 -4.65 8.97 -16.59
C THR A 38 -3.31 9.50 -17.08
N ILE A 39 -2.27 8.71 -16.87
CA ILE A 39 -0.89 8.96 -17.27
C ILE A 39 -0.59 8.11 -18.49
N ALA A 40 -1.04 8.62 -19.63
CA ALA A 40 -0.58 8.17 -20.94
C ALA A 40 0.77 8.86 -21.25
N ASN A 41 0.89 9.54 -22.39
CA ASN A 41 2.08 10.32 -22.76
C ASN A 41 2.18 11.67 -22.04
N LYS A 42 1.55 11.80 -20.85
CA LYS A 42 1.43 13.05 -20.11
C LYS A 42 2.31 13.04 -18.87
N THR A 43 2.82 14.20 -18.50
CA THR A 43 3.39 14.43 -17.16
C THR A 43 2.27 14.91 -16.24
N VAL A 44 2.10 14.27 -15.08
CA VAL A 44 1.20 14.75 -14.04
C VAL A 44 2.04 15.31 -12.90
N THR A 45 1.81 16.56 -12.53
CA THR A 45 2.48 17.19 -11.39
C THR A 45 1.58 17.22 -10.18
N ALA A 46 2.18 17.12 -9.00
CA ALA A 46 1.48 17.21 -7.72
C ALA A 46 2.42 17.79 -6.65
N SER A 47 1.88 18.02 -5.46
CA SER A 47 2.64 18.38 -4.27
C SER A 47 2.27 17.43 -3.15
N ASP A 48 3.22 17.06 -2.28
CA ASP A 48 2.92 16.39 -1.00
C ASP A 48 2.27 17.35 0.01
N GLU A 49 1.99 16.87 1.22
CA GLU A 49 1.39 17.67 2.30
C GLU A 49 2.27 18.84 2.76
N ASN A 50 3.59 18.76 2.56
CA ASN A 50 4.56 19.79 2.92
C ASN A 50 4.84 20.76 1.76
N GLY A 51 4.18 20.59 0.61
CA GLY A 51 4.35 21.42 -0.58
C GLY A 51 5.53 21.01 -1.47
N GLN A 52 6.22 19.89 -1.20
CA GLN A 52 7.24 19.35 -2.08
C GLN A 52 6.61 18.97 -3.42
N LYS A 53 7.07 19.63 -4.50
CA LYS A 53 6.58 19.35 -5.85
C LYS A 53 7.20 18.08 -6.42
N ILE A 54 6.35 17.25 -7.01
CA ILE A 54 6.71 15.99 -7.67
C ILE A 54 6.07 15.89 -9.04
N LYS A 55 6.54 14.94 -9.84
CA LYS A 55 5.90 14.57 -11.09
C LYS A 55 5.84 13.06 -11.29
N PHE A 56 4.79 12.63 -11.97
CA PHE A 56 4.59 11.29 -12.46
C PHE A 56 4.77 11.30 -13.97
N VAL A 57 5.64 10.42 -14.48
CA VAL A 57 5.95 10.30 -15.90
C VAL A 57 5.96 8.81 -16.27
N SER A 58 5.28 8.45 -17.36
CA SER A 58 5.36 7.10 -17.92
C SER A 58 6.07 7.12 -19.27
N ASP A 59 6.83 6.07 -19.55
CA ASP A 59 7.37 5.77 -20.88
C ASP A 59 6.51 4.75 -21.64
N GLY A 60 5.29 4.48 -21.16
CA GLY A 60 4.37 3.46 -21.69
C GLY A 60 4.69 2.04 -21.22
N LYS A 61 5.71 1.84 -20.39
CA LYS A 61 6.07 0.56 -19.76
C LYS A 61 6.14 0.67 -18.25
N VAL A 62 6.85 1.68 -17.78
CA VAL A 62 7.12 1.97 -16.37
C VAL A 62 6.57 3.36 -16.06
N LEU A 63 5.91 3.49 -14.91
CA LEU A 63 5.59 4.79 -14.33
C LEU A 63 6.71 5.16 -13.35
N ARG A 64 7.17 6.40 -13.39
CA ARG A 64 8.16 6.94 -12.45
C ARG A 64 7.56 8.10 -11.67
N LEU A 65 7.79 8.08 -10.36
CA LEU A 65 7.61 9.21 -9.47
C LEU A 65 8.97 9.88 -9.28
N MET A 66 9.05 11.16 -9.62
CA MET A 66 10.29 11.93 -9.67
C MET A 66 10.14 13.28 -8.96
N SER A 67 11.27 13.91 -8.64
CA SER A 67 11.30 15.34 -8.32
C SER A 67 10.74 16.16 -9.48
N ALA A 68 10.16 17.33 -9.19
CA ALA A 68 9.54 18.16 -10.23
C ALA A 68 10.48 18.51 -11.41
N ASP A 69 11.75 18.81 -11.11
CA ASP A 69 12.80 19.06 -12.10
C ASP A 69 13.22 17.78 -12.87
N GLY A 70 12.93 16.58 -12.34
CA GLY A 70 13.26 15.29 -12.92
C GLY A 70 14.71 14.86 -12.72
N THR A 71 15.44 15.51 -11.80
CA THR A 71 16.83 15.15 -11.51
C THR A 71 16.94 13.94 -10.56
N LYS A 72 15.87 13.63 -9.82
CA LYS A 72 15.82 12.50 -8.89
C LYS A 72 14.61 11.62 -9.17
N ASP A 73 14.87 10.33 -9.37
CA ASP A 73 13.86 9.28 -9.38
C ASP A 73 13.64 8.80 -7.95
N PHE A 74 12.39 8.84 -7.49
CA PHE A 74 12.03 8.37 -6.15
C PHE A 74 11.57 6.92 -6.16
N LEU A 75 10.59 6.60 -7.02
CA LEU A 75 9.98 5.28 -7.13
C LEU A 75 9.64 4.96 -8.60
N SER A 76 9.67 3.67 -8.94
CA SER A 76 9.30 3.15 -10.25
C SER A 76 8.26 2.04 -10.11
N PHE A 77 7.29 2.01 -11.00
CA PHE A 77 6.16 1.10 -10.96
C PHE A 77 6.02 0.41 -12.32
N SER A 78 6.04 -0.92 -12.30
CA SER A 78 5.90 -1.76 -13.47
C SER A 78 4.73 -2.72 -13.28
N SER A 79 4.13 -3.16 -14.38
CA SER A 79 3.11 -4.21 -14.35
C SER A 79 3.59 -5.44 -13.57
N PHE A 80 2.75 -5.94 -12.67
CA PHE A 80 3.02 -7.11 -11.86
C PHE A 80 2.89 -8.42 -12.63
N ASP A 81 2.11 -8.43 -13.73
CA ASP A 81 1.92 -9.63 -14.56
C ASP A 81 3.05 -9.88 -15.56
N GLY A 82 4.13 -9.10 -15.50
CA GLY A 82 5.31 -9.23 -16.35
C GLY A 82 5.12 -8.72 -17.79
N ILE A 83 3.93 -8.20 -18.14
CA ILE A 83 3.63 -7.63 -19.45
C ILE A 83 3.62 -6.12 -19.33
N TYR A 84 4.63 -5.46 -19.92
CA TYR A 84 4.84 -4.03 -19.77
C TYR A 84 4.22 -3.18 -20.89
N SER A 85 3.78 -3.78 -22.00
CA SER A 85 3.16 -3.05 -23.11
C SER A 85 1.66 -2.85 -22.89
N GLY A 86 1.15 -1.68 -23.29
CA GLY A 86 -0.29 -1.38 -23.22
C GLY A 86 -0.81 -1.19 -21.80
N VAL A 87 0.06 -0.78 -20.88
CA VAL A 87 -0.30 -0.51 -19.48
C VAL A 87 -0.71 0.94 -19.35
N ASP A 88 -1.96 1.16 -18.95
CA ASP A 88 -2.48 2.47 -18.61
C ASP A 88 -2.34 2.69 -17.10
N TYR A 89 -1.61 3.74 -16.72
CA TYR A 89 -1.49 4.18 -15.34
C TYR A 89 -2.48 5.30 -15.05
N SER A 90 -3.01 5.34 -13.83
CA SER A 90 -3.76 6.47 -13.32
C SER A 90 -3.29 6.81 -11.92
N VAL A 91 -3.32 8.10 -11.58
CA VAL A 91 -2.87 8.60 -10.28
C VAL A 91 -3.93 9.54 -9.70
N ARG A 92 -4.24 9.39 -8.41
CA ARG A 92 -5.01 10.36 -7.64
C ARG A 92 -4.38 10.62 -6.28
N ALA A 93 -4.52 11.84 -5.77
CA ALA A 93 -4.16 12.16 -4.39
C ALA A 93 -5.29 11.74 -3.44
N VAL A 94 -4.90 11.28 -2.27
CA VAL A 94 -5.78 10.94 -1.14
C VAL A 94 -5.24 11.67 0.09
N GLU A 95 -6.06 12.55 0.66
CA GLU A 95 -5.76 13.31 1.86
C GLU A 95 -6.28 12.58 3.10
N THR A 96 -5.49 12.61 4.16
CA THR A 96 -5.76 11.93 5.42
C THR A 96 -5.71 12.92 6.59
N ALA A 97 -6.42 12.67 7.69
CA ALA A 97 -6.37 13.50 8.90
C ALA A 97 -5.53 12.90 10.03
N ASP A 98 -5.51 11.57 10.14
CA ASP A 98 -4.86 10.85 11.23
C ASP A 98 -4.08 9.64 10.66
N PRO A 99 -2.83 9.86 10.20
CA PRO A 99 -2.04 11.09 10.23
C PRO A 99 -2.47 12.09 9.15
N ALA A 100 -2.07 13.35 9.28
CA ALA A 100 -2.27 14.36 8.24
C ALA A 100 -1.24 14.18 7.13
N MET A 101 -1.57 13.39 6.11
CA MET A 101 -0.68 13.08 4.99
C MET A 101 -1.41 13.16 3.65
N ARG A 102 -0.65 13.47 2.60
CA ARG A 102 -1.09 13.30 1.22
C ARG A 102 -0.40 12.09 0.62
N ILE A 103 -1.18 11.03 0.40
CA ILE A 103 -0.72 9.85 -0.32
C ILE A 103 -1.26 9.85 -1.75
N PHE A 104 -0.62 9.09 -2.62
CA PHE A 104 -0.99 8.94 -4.01
C PHE A 104 -1.36 7.49 -4.25
N GLU A 105 -2.59 7.30 -4.70
CA GLU A 105 -3.04 6.04 -5.24
C GLU A 105 -2.66 5.96 -6.71
N ILE A 106 -2.00 4.87 -7.07
CA ILE A 106 -1.61 4.55 -8.43
C ILE A 106 -2.30 3.24 -8.80
N ALA A 107 -3.13 3.27 -9.84
CA ALA A 107 -3.72 2.07 -10.42
C ALA A 107 -3.17 1.85 -11.83
N ALA A 108 -2.80 0.61 -12.14
CA ALA A 108 -2.37 0.20 -13.47
C ALA A 108 -3.31 -0.85 -14.03
N THR A 109 -3.74 -0.64 -15.27
CA THR A 109 -4.66 -1.53 -15.99
C THR A 109 -4.13 -1.86 -17.38
N ARG A 110 -4.48 -3.04 -17.87
CA ARG A 110 -4.24 -3.48 -19.25
C ARG A 110 -5.46 -4.27 -19.71
N GLU A 111 -6.13 -3.79 -20.76
CA GLU A 111 -7.32 -4.45 -21.34
C GLU A 111 -8.42 -4.73 -20.28
N GLY A 112 -8.64 -3.78 -19.36
CA GLY A 112 -9.60 -3.89 -18.27
C GLY A 112 -9.15 -4.77 -17.09
N LYS A 113 -8.02 -5.49 -17.21
CA LYS A 113 -7.40 -6.23 -16.10
C LYS A 113 -6.55 -5.27 -15.26
N SER A 114 -6.70 -5.27 -13.95
CA SER A 114 -5.72 -4.66 -13.06
C SER A 114 -4.41 -5.45 -13.10
N CYS A 115 -3.33 -4.74 -13.38
CA CYS A 115 -1.98 -5.30 -13.43
C CYS A 115 -1.01 -4.60 -12.48
N GLY A 116 -1.48 -3.61 -11.72
CA GLY A 116 -0.72 -2.99 -10.65
C GLY A 116 -1.58 -2.09 -9.78
N TYR A 117 -1.16 -1.94 -8.54
CA TYR A 117 -1.77 -1.01 -7.58
C TYR A 117 -0.72 -0.62 -6.54
N TRP A 118 -0.65 0.66 -6.23
CA TRP A 118 0.23 1.18 -5.20
C TRP A 118 -0.43 2.32 -4.41
N LEU A 119 -0.15 2.38 -3.11
CA LEU A 119 -0.30 3.61 -2.33
C LEU A 119 1.08 4.07 -1.93
N VAL A 120 1.43 5.28 -2.32
CA VAL A 120 2.75 5.86 -2.10
C VAL A 120 2.63 7.22 -1.44
N GLY A 121 3.65 7.61 -0.68
CA GLY A 121 3.67 8.92 -0.04
C GLY A 121 5.05 9.26 0.47
N ASN A 122 5.23 10.52 0.83
CA ASN A 122 6.41 10.94 1.56
C ASN A 122 6.30 10.41 2.99
N HIS A 123 7.23 9.56 3.42
CA HIS A 123 7.22 9.01 4.76
C HIS A 123 7.66 10.05 5.78
N ILE A 124 7.25 9.85 7.04
CA ILE A 124 7.74 10.63 8.17
C ILE A 124 9.27 10.49 8.20
N GLY A 125 10.00 11.56 7.86
CA GLY A 125 11.45 11.52 7.63
C GLY A 125 11.91 11.84 6.21
N GLY A 126 10.99 12.16 5.28
CA GLY A 126 11.32 12.75 3.98
C GLY A 126 11.63 11.76 2.85
N THR A 127 11.35 10.46 3.06
CA THR A 127 11.63 9.40 2.07
C THR A 127 10.35 8.94 1.39
N TRP A 128 10.29 9.06 0.07
CA TRP A 128 9.20 8.51 -0.74
C TRP A 128 9.12 6.99 -0.63
N THR A 129 7.96 6.50 -0.24
CA THR A 129 7.78 5.10 0.18
C THR A 129 6.51 4.52 -0.44
N THR A 130 6.59 3.23 -0.80
CA THR A 130 5.43 2.43 -1.19
C THR A 130 4.87 1.73 0.05
N TYR A 131 3.70 2.17 0.52
CA TYR A 131 3.03 1.59 1.67
C TYR A 131 2.26 0.32 1.34
N VAL A 132 1.47 0.40 0.27
CA VAL A 132 0.68 -0.70 -0.25
C VAL A 132 1.13 -0.99 -1.65
N SER A 133 1.28 -2.27 -1.96
CA SER A 133 1.59 -2.78 -3.30
C SER A 133 0.80 -4.05 -3.56
N TRP A 134 0.94 -4.57 -4.78
CA TRP A 134 0.39 -5.89 -5.15
C TRP A 134 0.82 -7.02 -4.21
N ASN A 135 2.06 -6.99 -3.70
CA ASN A 135 2.56 -7.97 -2.72
C ASN A 135 1.85 -7.84 -1.37
N SER A 136 1.48 -6.62 -0.97
CA SER A 136 0.69 -6.39 0.25
C SER A 136 -0.67 -7.09 0.16
N PHE A 137 -1.28 -7.16 -1.03
CA PHE A 137 -2.51 -7.93 -1.25
C PHE A 137 -2.26 -9.44 -1.17
N ALA A 138 -1.19 -9.92 -1.80
CA ALA A 138 -0.84 -11.35 -1.82
C ALA A 138 -0.68 -11.90 -0.39
N ASN A 139 -0.04 -11.13 0.49
CA ASN A 139 0.14 -11.47 1.91
C ASN A 139 -1.20 -11.59 2.67
N LEU A 140 -2.29 -11.03 2.14
CA LEU A 140 -3.64 -11.14 2.67
C LEU A 140 -4.51 -12.12 1.87
N GLY A 141 -3.91 -13.04 1.12
CA GLY A 141 -4.61 -14.09 0.39
C GLY A 141 -5.36 -13.59 -0.86
N PHE A 142 -4.93 -12.48 -1.44
CA PHE A 142 -5.30 -12.10 -2.81
C PHE A 142 -4.59 -13.03 -3.81
N ARG A 143 -5.28 -13.45 -4.87
CA ARG A 143 -4.74 -14.38 -5.88
C ARG A 143 -4.05 -13.62 -7.01
N THR A 144 -2.74 -13.50 -6.96
CA THR A 144 -1.98 -12.70 -7.94
C THR A 144 -1.91 -13.33 -9.33
N ASP A 145 -2.25 -14.61 -9.47
CA ASP A 145 -2.15 -15.43 -10.69
C ASP A 145 -3.41 -15.37 -11.58
N ARG A 146 -4.41 -14.57 -11.22
CA ARG A 146 -5.72 -14.52 -11.90
C ARG A 146 -6.03 -13.16 -12.52
N TRP A 147 -7.07 -13.14 -13.33
CA TRP A 147 -7.65 -11.89 -13.82
C TRP A 147 -8.44 -11.24 -12.67
N HIS A 148 -8.13 -9.97 -12.41
CA HIS A 148 -8.78 -9.16 -11.39
C HIS A 148 -9.06 -7.76 -11.92
N GLU A 149 -10.20 -7.19 -11.54
CA GLU A 149 -10.47 -5.75 -11.59
C GLU A 149 -10.44 -5.23 -10.15
N LEU A 150 -9.51 -4.32 -9.86
CA LEU A 150 -9.45 -3.63 -8.58
C LEU A 150 -10.22 -2.31 -8.64
N LYS A 151 -11.05 -2.06 -7.63
CA LYS A 151 -11.75 -0.79 -7.42
C LYS A 151 -11.45 -0.29 -6.03
N ALA A 152 -11.02 0.96 -5.95
CA ALA A 152 -10.77 1.65 -4.71
C ALA A 152 -11.87 2.69 -4.45
N THR A 153 -12.64 2.48 -3.41
CA THR A 153 -13.78 3.31 -3.00
C THR A 153 -13.52 3.97 -1.66
N ILE A 154 -14.14 5.12 -1.43
CA ILE A 154 -14.19 5.74 -0.10
C ILE A 154 -15.51 5.34 0.55
N GLU A 155 -15.44 4.65 1.67
CA GLU A 155 -16.60 4.20 2.44
C GLU A 155 -16.41 4.59 3.89
N ASN A 156 -17.34 5.37 4.46
CA ASN A 156 -17.24 5.86 5.84
C ASN A 156 -15.87 6.50 6.14
N GLN A 157 -15.38 7.35 5.21
CA GLN A 157 -14.06 8.00 5.28
C GLN A 157 -12.86 7.05 5.24
N GLN A 158 -13.03 5.79 4.83
CA GLN A 158 -11.96 4.80 4.72
C GLN A 158 -11.71 4.43 3.26
N LEU A 159 -10.45 4.16 2.90
CA LEU A 159 -10.10 3.65 1.59
C LEU A 159 -10.28 2.14 1.58
N ILE A 160 -11.24 1.68 0.80
CA ILE A 160 -11.55 0.27 0.63
C ILE A 160 -11.12 -0.15 -0.77
N ILE A 161 -10.36 -1.25 -0.84
CA ILE A 161 -9.92 -1.84 -2.10
C ILE A 161 -10.67 -3.15 -2.26
N THR A 162 -11.42 -3.26 -3.34
CA THR A 162 -12.23 -4.43 -3.68
C THR A 162 -11.75 -5.01 -4.99
N SER A 163 -11.61 -6.33 -5.04
CA SER A 163 -11.34 -7.05 -6.27
C SER A 163 -12.57 -7.80 -6.77
N TYR A 164 -12.72 -7.78 -8.09
CA TYR A 164 -13.72 -8.52 -8.82
C TYR A 164 -13.06 -9.44 -9.84
N THR A 165 -13.63 -10.64 -9.98
CA THR A 165 -13.29 -11.58 -11.05
C THR A 165 -13.74 -11.04 -12.42
N ALA A 166 -13.29 -11.68 -13.51
CA ALA A 166 -13.71 -11.36 -14.88
C ALA A 166 -15.24 -11.45 -15.10
N ARG A 167 -15.97 -12.14 -14.22
CA ARG A 167 -17.44 -12.25 -14.25
C ARG A 167 -18.14 -11.21 -13.39
N GLY A 168 -17.41 -10.28 -12.77
CA GLY A 168 -17.95 -9.25 -11.88
C GLY A 168 -18.26 -9.71 -10.45
N ASN A 169 -17.93 -10.96 -10.08
CA ASN A 169 -18.10 -11.43 -8.71
C ASN A 169 -16.97 -10.88 -7.83
N MET A 170 -17.30 -10.30 -6.67
CA MET A 170 -16.32 -9.91 -5.66
C MET A 170 -15.63 -11.15 -5.09
N ASP A 171 -14.30 -11.15 -5.07
CA ASP A 171 -13.49 -12.28 -4.58
C ASP A 171 -12.42 -11.90 -3.54
N TRP A 172 -12.17 -10.59 -3.37
CA TRP A 172 -11.28 -10.08 -2.34
C TRP A 172 -11.66 -8.65 -1.94
N ARG A 173 -11.47 -8.30 -0.67
CA ARG A 173 -11.73 -6.96 -0.16
C ARG A 173 -10.86 -6.65 1.05
N ALA A 174 -10.29 -5.45 1.10
CA ALA A 174 -9.53 -4.98 2.26
C ALA A 174 -9.71 -3.48 2.48
N GLN A 175 -9.52 -3.08 3.73
CA GLN A 175 -9.43 -1.69 4.16
C GLN A 175 -7.96 -1.27 4.32
N VAL A 176 -7.63 -0.08 3.86
CA VAL A 176 -6.37 0.59 4.21
C VAL A 176 -6.51 1.24 5.58
N PHE A 177 -5.52 1.05 6.45
CA PHE A 177 -5.51 1.61 7.79
C PHE A 177 -4.14 2.23 8.11
N TRP A 178 -4.11 3.10 9.12
CA TRP A 178 -2.88 3.62 9.67
C TRP A 178 -2.49 2.88 10.95
N ASN A 179 -1.26 2.38 10.99
CA ASN A 179 -0.64 1.83 12.17
C ASN A 179 0.24 2.93 12.81
N ALA A 180 -0.22 3.48 13.93
CA ALA A 180 0.49 4.56 14.62
C ALA A 180 1.79 4.09 15.31
N GLN A 181 1.92 2.80 15.61
CA GLN A 181 3.09 2.24 16.28
C GLN A 181 4.25 2.10 15.31
N ASP A 182 3.96 1.63 14.11
CA ASP A 182 4.95 1.42 13.06
C ASP A 182 5.07 2.63 12.13
N GLY A 183 4.21 3.64 12.28
CA GLY A 183 4.16 4.80 11.40
C GLY A 183 3.81 4.42 9.96
N TRP A 184 2.95 3.42 9.75
CA TRP A 184 2.81 2.76 8.45
C TRP A 184 1.35 2.61 7.99
N PHE A 185 1.10 2.77 6.69
CA PHE A 185 -0.19 2.39 6.11
C PHE A 185 -0.23 0.90 5.75
N GLY A 186 -1.12 0.16 6.41
CA GLY A 186 -1.31 -1.27 6.22
C GLY A 186 -2.62 -1.61 5.54
N LEU A 187 -2.87 -2.91 5.39
CA LEU A 187 -4.11 -3.46 4.88
C LEU A 187 -4.72 -4.44 5.87
N LYS A 188 -6.03 -4.36 6.05
CA LYS A 188 -6.82 -5.30 6.83
C LYS A 188 -7.88 -5.91 5.94
N ARG A 189 -7.81 -7.23 5.75
CA ARG A 189 -8.81 -7.98 4.98
C ARG A 189 -10.12 -8.11 5.79
N PHE A 190 -11.24 -8.05 5.07
CA PHE A 190 -12.58 -8.38 5.60
C PHE A 190 -12.86 -9.87 5.56
#